data_AF-A0AAW0KB74-F1
#
_entry.id   AF-A0AAW0KB74-F1
#
_cell.length_a   1.000
_cell.length_b   1.000
_cell.length_c   1.000
_cell.angle_alpha   90.00
_cell.angle_beta   90.00
_cell.angle_gamma   90.00
#
_symmetry.space_group_name_H-M   'P 1'
#
loop_
_entity.id
_entity.type
_entity.pdbx_description
1 polymer ?
#
loop_
_entity_poly.entity_id
_entity_poly.type
_entity_poly.pdbx_seq_one_letter_code
_entity_poly.pdbx_strand_id
1 'polypeptide(L)'
;MDLATGRRASDGGEECLGEWAKPVMVNGRQGLSRSVIPVVLLGFGLAEGAEEMSELLWVGVKCTAESPQARPNMKEVLAMLIKISCIRGEFNYDHSPPL
;
A
#
# COMPACT_ATOMS: atom_id res chain seq x y z
N MET A 1 7.88 1.93 -2.84
CA MET A 1 6.95 1.24 -3.76
C MET A 1 7.43 -0.17 -4.06
N ASP A 2 8.74 -0.39 -4.11
CA ASP A 2 9.36 -1.69 -4.39
C ASP A 2 8.84 -2.81 -3.48
N LEU A 3 8.72 -2.54 -2.18
CA LEU A 3 8.17 -3.50 -1.21
C LEU A 3 6.74 -3.93 -1.57
N ALA A 4 5.88 -2.97 -1.95
CA ALA A 4 4.48 -3.23 -2.24
C ALA A 4 4.25 -3.91 -3.61
N THR A 5 5.22 -3.79 -4.52
CA THR A 5 5.10 -4.21 -5.93
C THR A 5 6.05 -5.34 -6.32
N GLY A 6 7.05 -5.67 -5.49
CA GLY A 6 8.12 -6.59 -5.84
C GLY A 6 9.01 -6.13 -7.01
N ARG A 7 8.80 -4.91 -7.54
CA ARG A 7 9.57 -4.33 -8.65
C ARG A 7 10.68 -3.44 -8.11
N ARG A 8 11.82 -3.40 -8.78
CA ARG A 8 12.91 -2.47 -8.43
C ARG A 8 12.55 -1.06 -8.91
N ALA A 9 12.86 -0.03 -8.11
CA ALA A 9 12.58 1.37 -8.43
C ALA A 9 13.23 1.87 -9.73
N SER A 10 14.32 1.24 -10.16
CA SER A 10 15.07 1.58 -11.37
C SER A 10 15.43 0.28 -12.09
N ASP A 11 14.52 -0.18 -12.93
CA ASP A 11 14.76 -1.35 -13.80
C ASP A 11 15.25 -0.96 -15.21
N GLY A 12 15.65 0.31 -15.41
CA GLY A 12 16.13 0.77 -16.72
C GLY A 12 15.09 0.70 -17.85
N GLY A 13 13.82 0.43 -17.54
CA GLY A 13 12.69 0.41 -18.47
C GLY A 13 11.93 1.74 -18.56
N GLU A 14 10.98 1.79 -19.51
CA GLU A 14 10.32 3.01 -20.02
C GLU A 14 9.40 3.76 -19.03
N GLU A 15 8.95 3.14 -17.92
CA GLU A 15 8.08 3.78 -16.92
C GLU A 15 8.64 3.71 -15.49
N CYS A 16 8.67 4.83 -14.78
CA CYS A 16 8.97 4.85 -13.35
C CYS A 16 7.79 4.25 -12.55
N LEU A 17 8.06 3.55 -11.44
CA LEU A 17 6.99 3.00 -10.58
C LEU A 17 5.98 4.06 -10.11
N GLY A 18 6.42 5.30 -9.94
CA GLY A 18 5.54 6.43 -9.61
C GLY A 18 4.52 6.75 -10.70
N GLU A 19 4.88 6.56 -11.97
CA GLU A 19 3.99 6.80 -13.12
C GLU A 19 3.02 5.63 -13.32
N TRP A 20 3.53 4.40 -13.20
CA TRP A 20 2.70 3.18 -13.17
C TRP A 20 1.62 3.24 -12.07
N ALA A 21 1.90 3.88 -10.93
CA ALA A 21 0.99 3.92 -9.80
C ALA A 21 -0.04 5.07 -9.88
N LYS A 22 0.05 5.99 -10.86
CA LYS A 22 -0.92 7.10 -11.04
C LYS A 22 -2.38 6.63 -11.23
N PRO A 23 -2.67 5.58 -12.03
CA PRO A 23 -4.04 5.06 -12.19
C PRO A 23 -4.64 4.53 -10.87
N VAL A 24 -3.81 4.11 -9.91
CA VAL A 24 -4.24 3.66 -8.58
C VAL A 24 -4.93 4.80 -7.81
N MET A 25 -4.55 6.06 -8.05
CA MET A 25 -5.19 7.24 -7.42
C MET A 25 -6.57 7.59 -8.00
N VAL A 26 -6.83 7.26 -9.28
CA VAL A 26 -8.01 7.76 -9.99
C VAL A 26 -9.30 7.06 -9.55
N ASN A 27 -9.21 5.89 -8.89
CA ASN A 27 -10.38 5.07 -8.54
C ASN A 27 -10.82 5.18 -7.06
N GLY A 28 -10.23 6.08 -6.27
CA GLY A 28 -10.33 6.08 -4.79
C GLY A 28 -11.62 6.59 -4.15
N ARG A 29 -12.78 6.65 -4.84
CA ARG A 29 -14.04 7.19 -4.25
C ARG A 29 -15.30 6.34 -4.42
N GLN A 30 -15.26 5.24 -5.17
CA GLN A 30 -16.32 4.23 -5.14
C GLN A 30 -15.65 2.90 -4.84
N GLY A 31 -16.05 2.29 -3.72
CA GLY A 31 -15.43 1.13 -3.07
C GLY A 31 -14.54 0.29 -3.98
N LEU A 32 -13.25 0.23 -3.61
CA LEU A 32 -12.14 -0.45 -4.27
C LEU A 32 -12.63 -1.57 -5.18
N SER A 33 -13.03 -1.22 -6.40
CA SER A 33 -13.54 -2.17 -7.38
C SER A 33 -12.34 -2.97 -7.82
N ARG A 34 -12.10 -4.10 -7.14
CA ARG A 34 -11.66 -5.45 -7.57
C ARG A 34 -10.64 -5.59 -8.73
N SER A 35 -10.09 -4.52 -9.26
CA SER A 35 -9.45 -4.46 -10.58
C SER A 35 -8.06 -3.81 -10.55
N VAL A 36 -7.61 -3.32 -9.41
CA VAL A 36 -6.20 -2.97 -9.20
C VAL A 36 -5.69 -3.66 -7.95
N ILE A 37 -6.03 -4.94 -7.80
CA ILE A 37 -5.14 -5.86 -7.08
C ILE A 37 -3.85 -5.82 -7.92
N PRO A 38 -2.70 -5.38 -7.37
CA PRO A 38 -1.44 -5.44 -8.08
C PRO A 38 -1.35 -6.81 -8.76
N VAL A 39 -1.06 -6.88 -10.06
CA VAL A 39 -0.98 -8.15 -10.82
C VAL A 39 -0.12 -9.20 -10.09
N VAL A 40 0.81 -8.74 -9.26
CA VAL A 40 1.66 -9.51 -8.36
C VAL A 40 0.88 -10.21 -7.23
N LEU A 41 -0.12 -9.56 -6.64
CA LEU A 41 -1.00 -10.15 -5.61
C LEU A 41 -1.91 -11.25 -6.19
N LEU A 42 -2.34 -11.11 -7.44
CA LEU A 42 -3.09 -12.16 -8.13
C LEU A 42 -2.21 -13.37 -8.47
N GLY A 43 -0.91 -13.15 -8.72
CA GLY A 43 0.07 -14.20 -9.04
C GLY A 43 0.68 -14.91 -7.82
N PHE A 44 0.65 -14.31 -6.63
CA PHE A 44 1.30 -14.87 -5.42
C PHE A 44 0.36 -15.65 -4.49
N GLY A 45 -0.95 -15.73 -4.77
CA GLY A 45 -1.91 -16.44 -3.92
C GLY A 45 -2.09 -15.84 -2.51
N LEU A 46 -1.58 -14.64 -2.27
CA LEU A 46 -1.69 -13.93 -1.00
C LEU A 46 -3.01 -13.15 -0.94
N ALA A 47 -4.12 -13.87 -0.72
CA ALA A 47 -5.38 -13.23 -0.35
C ALA A 47 -5.24 -12.48 0.99
N GLU A 48 -4.39 -13.00 1.87
CA GLU A 48 -4.05 -12.38 3.14
C GLU A 48 -2.94 -11.33 2.95
N GLY A 49 -3.20 -10.08 3.33
CA GLY A 49 -2.23 -8.98 3.20
C GLY A 49 -2.46 -8.08 1.98
N ALA A 50 -3.40 -8.44 1.10
CA ALA A 50 -3.64 -7.73 -0.15
C ALA A 50 -4.10 -6.27 0.05
N GLU A 51 -4.94 -6.05 1.06
CA GLU A 51 -5.48 -4.74 1.40
C GLU A 51 -4.39 -3.86 2.01
N GLU A 52 -3.60 -4.39 2.93
CA GLU A 52 -2.49 -3.68 3.58
C GLU A 52 -1.40 -3.32 2.57
N MET A 53 -1.12 -4.20 1.61
CA MET A 53 -0.18 -3.93 0.53
C MET A 53 -0.71 -2.87 -0.45
N SER A 54 -2.03 -2.82 -0.66
CA SER A 54 -2.68 -1.77 -1.46
C SER A 54 -2.59 -0.40 -0.77
N GLU A 55 -2.84 -0.35 0.53
CA GLU A 55 -2.67 0.87 1.34
C GLU A 55 -1.20 1.31 1.40
N LEU A 56 -0.27 0.37 1.54
CA LEU A 56 1.16 0.65 1.53
C LEU A 56 1.62 1.23 0.18
N LEU A 57 1.06 0.71 -0.92
CA LEU A 57 1.30 1.27 -2.25
C LEU A 57 0.77 2.70 -2.34
N TRP A 58 -0.43 2.97 -1.82
CA TRP A 58 -1.02 4.31 -1.79
C TRP A 58 -0.18 5.32 -1.00
N VAL A 59 0.37 4.92 0.15
CA VAL A 59 1.34 5.73 0.90
C VAL A 59 2.55 6.06 0.03
N GLY A 60 3.08 5.06 -0.69
CA GLY A 60 4.17 5.25 -1.65
C GLY A 60 3.86 6.32 -2.69
N VAL A 61 2.66 6.30 -3.27
CA VAL A 61 2.22 7.27 -4.29
C VAL A 61 2.17 8.69 -3.74
N LYS A 62 1.63 8.86 -2.52
CA LYS A 62 1.62 10.17 -1.85
C LYS A 62 3.03 10.73 -1.63
N CYS A 63 3.96 9.89 -1.21
CA CYS A 63 5.36 10.29 -1.00
C CYS A 63 6.05 10.78 -2.29
N THR A 64 5.60 10.29 -3.45
CA THR A 64 6.13 10.65 -4.77
C THR A 64 5.28 11.67 -5.52
N ALA A 65 4.36 12.38 -4.85
CA ALA A 65 3.53 13.39 -5.51
C ALA A 65 4.38 14.42 -6.26
N GLU A 66 3.93 14.83 -7.46
CA GLU A 66 4.67 15.77 -8.30
C GLU A 66 4.95 17.10 -7.57
N SER A 67 3.91 17.65 -6.93
CA SER A 67 4.03 18.84 -6.09
C SER A 67 4.67 18.48 -4.74
N PRO A 68 5.82 19.10 -4.36
CA PRO A 68 6.45 18.87 -3.06
C PRO A 68 5.53 19.17 -1.87
N GLN A 69 4.63 20.15 -2.01
CA GLN A 69 3.71 20.56 -0.95
C GLN A 69 2.58 19.54 -0.70
N ALA A 70 2.33 18.65 -1.66
CA ALA A 70 1.36 17.56 -1.51
C ALA A 70 1.97 16.32 -0.86
N ARG A 71 3.30 16.27 -0.69
CA ARG A 71 3.99 15.13 -0.10
C ARG A 71 3.84 15.17 1.41
N PRO A 72 3.51 14.03 2.04
CA PRO A 72 3.51 13.95 3.49
C PRO A 72 4.94 14.09 4.03
N ASN A 73 5.07 14.65 5.22
CA ASN A 73 6.31 14.58 5.97
C ASN A 73 6.49 13.18 6.61
N MET A 74 7.70 12.87 7.10
CA MET A 74 7.99 11.53 7.63
C MET A 74 7.16 11.15 8.87
N LYS A 75 6.68 12.13 9.67
CA LYS A 75 5.79 11.83 10.81
C LYS A 75 4.41 11.39 10.33
N GLU A 76 3.89 12.05 9.30
CA GLU A 76 2.62 11.67 8.66
C GLU A 76 2.74 10.31 7.97
N VAL A 77 3.87 10.04 7.30
CA VAL A 77 4.17 8.72 6.72
C VAL A 77 4.17 7.65 7.79
N LEU A 78 4.89 7.86 8.90
CA LEU A 78 4.91 6.91 10.01
C LEU A 78 3.51 6.65 10.58
N ALA A 79 2.69 7.70 10.76
CA ALA A 79 1.32 7.56 11.23
C ALA A 79 0.45 6.73 10.28
N MET A 80 0.58 6.93 8.97
CA MET A 80 -0.11 6.11 7.96
C MET A 80 0.35 4.64 8.00
N LEU A 81 1.65 4.38 8.13
CA LEU A 81 2.19 3.03 8.22
C LEU A 81 1.74 2.29 9.49
N ILE A 82 1.73 2.97 10.64
CA ILE A 82 1.20 2.42 11.89
C ILE A 82 -0.27 2.05 11.72
N LYS A 83 -1.08 2.94 11.11
CA LYS A 83 -2.49 2.66 10.83
C LYS A 83 -2.66 1.36 10.03
N ILE A 84 -1.86 1.17 8.97
CA ILE A 84 -1.88 -0.06 8.16
C ILE A 84 -1.52 -1.28 9.01
N SER A 85 -0.49 -1.18 9.88
CA SER A 85 -0.09 -2.29 10.75
C SER A 85 -1.14 -2.65 11.82
N CYS A 86 -1.87 -1.65 12.32
CA CYS A 86 -2.93 -1.83 13.31
C CYS A 86 -4.20 -2.47 12.73
N ILE A 87 -4.38 -2.49 11.39
CA ILE A 87 -5.48 -3.24 10.76
C ILE A 87 -5.43 -4.73 11.14
N ARG A 88 -4.24 -5.28 11.44
CA ARG A 88 -4.07 -6.65 11.96
C ARG A 88 -4.07 -6.78 13.48
N GLY A 89 -4.01 -5.67 14.22
CA GLY A 89 -3.71 -5.63 15.65
C GLY A 89 -4.91 -5.78 16.59
N GLU A 90 -6.15 -5.74 16.09
CA GLU A 90 -7.36 -5.86 16.95
C GLU A 90 -7.96 -7.28 17.03
N PHE A 91 -7.33 -8.31 16.45
CA PHE A 91 -7.84 -9.70 16.47
C PHE A 91 -6.93 -10.73 17.13
N ASN A 92 -6.18 -10.38 18.19
CA ASN A 92 -5.49 -11.39 19.03
C ASN A 92 -5.30 -10.93 20.49
N TYR A 93 -6.37 -10.45 21.12
CA TYR A 93 -6.46 -10.43 22.58
C TYR A 93 -7.77 -11.11 23.03
N ASP A 94 -8.11 -12.26 22.45
CA ASP A 94 -9.15 -13.12 23.00
C ASP A 94 -8.54 -14.24 23.84
N HIS A 95 -8.58 -13.98 25.14
CA HIS A 95 -8.84 -14.91 26.25
C HIS A 95 -8.19 -16.30 26.22
N SER A 96 -7.21 -16.46 27.11
CA SER A 96 -7.12 -17.68 27.93
C SER A 96 -6.93 -17.30 29.39
N PRO A 97 -7.87 -17.63 30.30
CA PRO A 97 -7.67 -17.49 31.73
C PRO A 97 -6.69 -18.57 32.23
N PRO A 98 -6.02 -18.33 33.37
CA PRO A 98 -4.98 -19.22 33.87
C PRO A 98 -5.58 -20.55 34.38
N LEU A 99 -4.87 -21.65 34.14
CA LEU A 99 -4.94 -22.89 34.93
C LEU A 99 -3.67 -23.02 35.77
#